data_AF-A0A1H0A4H8-F1
#
_entry.id   AF-A0A1H0A4H8-F1
#
_cell.length_a   1.000
_cell.length_b   1.000
_cell.length_c   1.000
_cell.angle_alpha   90.00
_cell.angle_beta   90.00
_cell.angle_gamma   90.00
#
_symmetry.space_group_name_H-M   'P 1'
#
loop_
_entity.id
_entity.type
_entity.pdbx_description
1 polymer ?
#
loop_
_entity_poly.entity_id
_entity_poly.type
_entity_poly.pdbx_seq_one_letter_code
_entity_poly.pdbx_strand_id
1 'polypeptide(L)'
;MNTNLTNSSANVLAKNTKQVSAAGTGLRLLKTACFAVVIAATGILFICLGIPWYIGAVIIAIAPLLIILDVISLIRNSDVRLDETKQPELDTLELEADEVLTATIPAVKRFGAARSNGVMGAPKVIAPENALIITNKAIWALTVPLQGVDKIIGGTDMGKWQWMSAYEDIINGLNRMVSSLPFEEVLKQGRAKRLMKLEELQSAKALPYTYAISFARADGKKFGYSIRLQEDFERAKVFLGIQ
;
A
#
# COMPACT_ATOMS: atom_id res chain seq x y z
N MET A 1 -18.98 21.81 0.06
CA MET A 1 -19.93 20.74 -0.31
C MET A 1 -19.16 19.43 -0.41
N ASN A 2 -19.34 18.48 0.53
CA ASN A 2 -18.51 17.27 0.62
C ASN A 2 -19.27 16.06 1.19
N THR A 3 -20.50 15.81 0.72
CA THR A 3 -21.39 14.76 1.25
C THR A 3 -21.28 13.41 0.52
N ASN A 4 -20.50 13.30 -0.57
CA ASN A 4 -20.41 12.06 -1.36
C ASN A 4 -19.14 11.22 -1.10
N LEU A 5 -18.22 11.67 -0.23
CA LEU A 5 -17.07 10.84 0.15
C LEU A 5 -17.42 9.83 1.25
N THR A 6 -18.52 10.00 2.00
CA THR A 6 -18.87 9.11 3.12
C THR A 6 -19.39 7.73 2.72
N ASN A 7 -19.80 7.54 1.46
CA ASN A 7 -20.34 6.27 0.93
C ASN A 7 -19.43 5.57 -0.10
N SER A 8 -18.17 5.96 -0.21
CA SER A 8 -17.21 5.26 -1.08
C SER A 8 -16.92 3.86 -0.55
N SER A 9 -16.89 2.86 -1.44
CA SER A 9 -16.58 1.47 -1.09
C SER A 9 -15.24 1.37 -0.38
N ALA A 10 -14.24 2.16 -0.79
CA ALA A 10 -12.94 2.28 -0.11
C ALA A 10 -13.05 2.66 1.38
N ASN A 11 -14.01 3.50 1.76
CA ASN A 11 -14.21 3.94 3.14
C ASN A 11 -14.95 2.89 3.98
N VAL A 12 -15.93 2.21 3.39
CA VAL A 12 -16.58 1.04 4.01
C VAL A 12 -15.54 -0.06 4.25
N LEU A 13 -14.66 -0.28 3.28
CA LEU A 13 -13.57 -1.25 3.39
C LEU A 13 -12.55 -0.86 4.45
N ALA A 14 -12.13 0.41 4.52
CA ALA A 14 -11.23 0.88 5.58
C ALA A 14 -11.83 0.69 6.98
N LYS A 15 -13.14 0.96 7.15
CA LYS A 15 -13.86 0.74 8.42
C LYS A 15 -14.00 -0.74 8.76
N ASN A 16 -14.42 -1.57 7.80
CA ASN A 16 -14.61 -3.00 8.00
C ASN A 16 -13.27 -3.71 8.25
N THR A 17 -12.21 -3.36 7.54
CA THR A 17 -10.86 -3.91 7.77
C THR A 17 -10.29 -3.46 9.11
N LYS A 18 -10.62 -2.27 9.61
CA LYS A 18 -10.29 -1.87 11.00
C LYS A 18 -11.03 -2.73 12.03
N GLN A 19 -12.32 -3.02 11.81
CA GLN A 19 -13.11 -3.90 12.69
C GLN A 19 -12.64 -5.36 12.63
N VAL A 20 -12.38 -5.89 11.43
CA VAL A 20 -11.83 -7.23 11.22
C VAL A 20 -10.40 -7.33 11.76
N SER A 21 -9.60 -6.27 11.64
CA SER A 21 -8.29 -6.17 12.28
C SER A 21 -8.40 -6.18 13.80
N ALA A 22 -9.40 -5.50 14.38
CA ALA A 22 -9.65 -5.53 15.83
C ALA A 22 -10.10 -6.92 16.30
N ALA A 23 -10.97 -7.60 15.55
CA ALA A 23 -11.38 -8.97 15.83
C ALA A 23 -10.23 -9.98 15.66
N GLY A 24 -9.44 -9.85 14.59
CA GLY A 24 -8.24 -10.65 14.34
C GLY A 24 -7.14 -10.41 15.37
N THR A 25 -7.05 -9.19 15.90
CA THR A 25 -6.19 -8.82 17.03
C THR A 25 -6.59 -9.55 18.31
N GLY A 26 -7.88 -9.59 18.63
CA GLY A 26 -8.40 -10.37 19.77
C GLY A 26 -8.13 -11.87 19.63
N LEU A 27 -8.31 -12.43 18.43
CA LEU A 27 -8.03 -13.83 18.15
C LEU A 27 -6.52 -14.15 18.24
N ARG A 28 -5.66 -13.22 17.83
CA ARG A 28 -4.20 -13.36 17.95
C ARG A 28 -3.78 -13.33 19.41
N LEU A 29 -4.28 -12.39 20.21
CA LEU A 29 -4.03 -12.36 21.67
C LEU A 29 -4.45 -13.65 22.35
N LEU A 30 -5.62 -14.19 22.00
CA LEU A 30 -6.10 -15.46 22.55
C LEU A 30 -5.17 -16.62 22.21
N LYS A 31 -4.68 -16.69 20.95
CA LYS A 31 -3.70 -17.69 20.52
C LYS A 31 -2.37 -17.53 21.25
N THR A 32 -1.85 -16.30 21.36
CA THR A 32 -0.60 -16.01 22.09
C THR A 32 -0.73 -16.38 23.57
N ALA A 33 -1.87 -16.07 24.20
CA ALA A 33 -2.15 -16.44 25.58
C ALA A 33 -2.22 -17.96 25.76
N CYS A 34 -2.92 -18.67 24.87
CA CYS A 34 -2.97 -20.14 24.90
C CYS A 34 -1.57 -20.76 24.73
N PHE A 35 -0.77 -20.25 23.79
CA PHE A 35 0.61 -20.70 23.59
C PHE A 35 1.51 -20.42 24.80
N ALA A 36 1.35 -19.25 25.44
CA ALA A 36 2.06 -18.90 26.67
C ALA A 36 1.71 -19.85 27.83
N VAL A 37 0.44 -20.25 27.96
CA VAL A 37 0.01 -21.26 28.93
C VAL A 37 0.66 -22.62 28.66
N VAL A 38 0.73 -23.05 27.40
CA VAL A 38 1.41 -24.30 27.01
C VAL A 38 2.91 -24.26 27.35
N ILE A 39 3.59 -23.15 27.08
CA ILE A 39 5.00 -22.95 27.44
C ILE A 39 5.20 -23.03 28.95
N ALA A 40 4.36 -22.34 29.72
CA ALA A 40 4.45 -22.36 31.18
C ALA A 40 4.21 -23.78 31.74
N ALA A 41 3.22 -24.51 31.22
CA ALA A 41 2.95 -25.89 31.59
C ALA A 41 4.13 -26.83 31.24
N THR A 42 4.79 -26.61 30.12
CA THR A 42 5.99 -27.36 29.72
C THR A 42 7.16 -27.08 30.67
N GLY A 43 7.36 -25.82 31.07
CA GLY A 43 8.35 -25.45 32.07
C GLY A 43 8.12 -26.13 33.43
N ILE A 44 6.85 -26.20 33.88
CA ILE A 44 6.48 -26.91 35.11
C ILE A 44 6.73 -28.42 34.96
N LEU A 45 6.36 -29.00 33.83
CA LEU A 45 6.56 -30.43 33.55
C LEU A 45 8.04 -30.80 33.56
N PHE A 46 8.93 -29.95 33.04
CA PHE A 46 10.37 -30.14 33.11
C PHE A 46 10.90 -30.14 34.54
N ILE A 47 10.41 -29.24 35.39
CA ILE A 47 10.76 -29.24 36.82
C ILE A 47 10.32 -30.55 37.48
N CYS A 48 9.11 -31.04 37.18
CA CYS A 48 8.59 -32.30 37.70
C CYS A 48 9.36 -33.55 37.22
N LEU A 49 9.95 -33.51 36.02
CA LEU A 49 10.78 -34.58 35.46
C LEU A 49 12.21 -34.62 36.02
N GLY A 50 12.56 -33.72 36.95
CA GLY A 50 13.88 -33.67 37.57
C GLY A 50 14.92 -32.88 36.78
N ILE A 51 14.51 -32.12 35.76
CA ILE A 51 15.39 -31.16 35.08
C ILE A 51 15.72 -30.03 36.09
N PRO A 52 16.96 -29.51 36.10
CA PRO A 52 17.33 -28.42 36.99
C PRO A 52 16.36 -27.24 36.92
N TRP A 53 15.89 -26.80 38.09
CA TRP A 53 14.78 -25.85 38.22
C TRP A 53 14.99 -24.52 37.49
N TYR A 54 16.25 -24.08 37.35
CA TYR A 54 16.59 -22.85 36.64
C TYR A 54 16.24 -22.92 35.14
N ILE A 55 16.28 -24.10 34.52
CA ILE A 55 15.89 -24.29 33.11
C ILE A 55 14.38 -24.11 32.96
N GLY A 56 13.59 -24.73 33.84
CA GLY A 56 12.14 -24.55 33.87
C GLY A 56 11.74 -23.10 34.17
N ALA A 57 12.44 -22.44 35.09
CA ALA A 57 12.20 -21.03 35.43
C ALA A 57 12.42 -20.08 34.24
N VAL A 58 13.47 -20.30 33.43
CA VAL A 58 13.71 -19.52 32.20
C VAL A 58 12.58 -19.71 31.19
N ILE A 59 12.11 -20.93 30.98
CA ILE A 59 11.01 -21.23 30.05
C ILE A 59 9.71 -20.54 30.52
N ILE A 60 9.42 -20.60 31.82
CA ILE A 60 8.25 -19.92 32.40
C ILE A 60 8.37 -18.40 32.23
N ALA A 61 9.57 -17.82 32.37
CA ALA A 61 9.81 -16.38 32.19
C ALA A 61 9.61 -15.90 30.74
N ILE A 62 9.74 -16.78 29.74
CA ILE A 62 9.49 -16.43 28.33
C ILE A 62 8.00 -16.19 28.06
N ALA A 63 7.09 -16.89 28.76
CA ALA A 63 5.65 -16.76 28.58
C ALA A 63 5.11 -15.33 28.77
N PRO A 64 5.38 -14.62 29.89
CA PRO A 64 4.95 -13.22 30.05
C PRO A 64 5.66 -12.28 29.07
N LEU A 65 6.92 -12.54 28.70
CA LEU A 65 7.64 -11.75 27.70
C LEU A 65 6.95 -11.78 26.33
N LEU A 66 6.47 -12.95 25.89
CA LEU A 66 5.72 -13.09 24.64
C LEU A 66 4.42 -12.30 24.65
N ILE A 67 3.68 -12.34 25.78
CA ILE A 67 2.45 -11.56 25.94
C ILE A 67 2.74 -10.06 25.89
N ILE A 68 3.79 -9.59 26.58
CA ILE A 68 4.20 -8.17 26.57
C ILE A 68 4.57 -7.72 25.15
N LEU A 69 5.37 -8.49 24.42
CA LEU A 69 5.76 -8.17 23.04
C LEU A 69 4.56 -8.11 22.09
N ASP A 70 3.57 -8.99 22.27
CA ASP A 70 2.35 -8.98 21.47
C ASP A 70 1.48 -7.76 21.82
N VAL A 71 1.31 -7.42 23.10
CA VAL A 71 0.60 -6.20 23.55
C VAL A 71 1.27 -4.94 23.00
N ILE A 72 2.59 -4.81 23.07
CA ILE A 72 3.33 -3.67 22.50
C ILE A 72 3.10 -3.58 20.98
N SER A 73 3.15 -4.72 20.28
CA SER A 73 2.88 -4.78 18.84
C SER A 73 1.46 -4.33 18.50
N LEU A 74 0.49 -4.57 19.39
CA LEU A 74 -0.91 -4.21 19.20
C LEU A 74 -1.18 -2.75 19.46
N ILE A 75 -0.68 -2.19 20.58
CA ILE A 75 -0.77 -0.75 20.86
C ILE A 75 -0.20 0.04 19.67
N ARG A 76 0.93 -0.43 19.12
CA ARG A 76 1.57 0.18 17.96
C ARG A 76 0.71 0.13 16.67
N ASN A 77 -0.08 -0.92 16.50
CA ASN A 77 -0.93 -1.09 15.31
C ASN A 77 -2.28 -0.37 15.46
N SER A 78 -2.80 -0.19 16.68
CA SER A 78 -4.05 0.53 16.94
C SER A 78 -3.94 2.05 16.77
N ASP A 79 -2.73 2.60 16.96
CA ASP A 79 -2.45 4.03 16.80
C ASP A 79 -2.39 4.50 15.34
N VAL A 80 -2.56 3.60 14.37
CA VAL A 80 -2.62 3.97 12.95
C VAL A 80 -3.94 4.69 12.66
N ARG A 81 -3.90 6.03 12.76
CA ARG A 81 -5.00 6.91 12.34
C ARG A 81 -5.21 6.76 10.83
N LEU A 82 -6.44 6.53 10.40
CA LEU A 82 -6.75 6.28 8.98
C LEU A 82 -6.95 7.57 8.18
N ASP A 83 -7.49 8.60 8.83
CA ASP A 83 -7.87 9.88 8.21
C ASP A 83 -6.67 10.80 7.92
N GLU A 84 -5.51 10.52 8.51
CA GLU A 84 -4.28 11.25 8.21
C GLU A 84 -3.70 10.77 6.88
N THR A 85 -4.28 11.21 5.76
CA THR A 85 -3.55 11.22 4.49
C THR A 85 -2.39 12.18 4.69
N LYS A 86 -1.16 11.65 4.78
CA LYS A 86 0.03 12.47 4.98
C LYS A 86 0.06 13.53 3.87
N GLN A 87 0.19 14.81 4.25
CA GLN A 87 0.37 15.91 3.31
C GLN A 87 1.50 15.55 2.33
N PRO A 88 1.36 15.91 1.04
CA PRO A 88 2.39 15.66 0.05
C PRO A 88 3.73 16.20 0.58
N GLU A 89 4.71 15.30 0.76
CA GLU A 89 6.09 15.73 0.85
C GLU A 89 6.40 16.37 -0.51
N LEU A 90 6.59 17.69 -0.50
CA LEU A 90 6.94 18.50 -1.66
C LEU A 90 8.34 18.12 -2.12
N ASP A 91 8.49 16.95 -2.73
CA ASP A 91 9.55 16.81 -3.74
C ASP A 91 9.23 17.83 -4.82
N THR A 92 10.19 18.69 -5.13
CA THR A 92 10.05 19.82 -6.05
C THR A 92 9.43 19.33 -7.36
N LEU A 93 8.14 19.63 -7.56
CA LEU A 93 7.42 19.31 -8.79
C LEU A 93 7.94 20.26 -9.88
N GLU A 94 9.03 19.89 -10.52
CA GLU A 94 9.61 20.65 -11.63
C GLU A 94 8.81 20.40 -12.91
N LEU A 95 7.60 20.94 -13.02
CA LEU A 95 6.86 20.94 -14.29
C LEU A 95 7.65 21.72 -15.34
N GLU A 96 7.77 21.15 -16.54
CA GLU A 96 8.34 21.87 -17.67
C GLU A 96 7.27 22.80 -18.26
N ALA A 97 7.70 23.94 -18.81
CA ALA A 97 6.81 24.80 -19.58
C ALA A 97 6.19 24.00 -20.74
N ASP A 98 4.88 24.16 -20.96
CA ASP A 98 4.10 23.43 -21.97
C ASP A 98 3.89 21.92 -21.72
N GLU A 99 4.08 21.45 -20.49
CA GLU A 99 3.71 20.09 -20.11
C GLU A 99 2.18 19.93 -20.04
N VAL A 100 1.60 19.14 -20.94
CA VAL A 100 0.16 18.92 -21.08
C VAL A 100 -0.18 17.45 -20.87
N LEU A 101 -1.25 17.21 -20.10
CA LEU A 101 -1.82 15.89 -19.88
C LEU A 101 -2.28 15.28 -21.21
N THR A 102 -1.73 14.12 -21.56
CA THR A 102 -2.11 13.39 -22.78
C THR A 102 -3.01 12.21 -22.46
N ALA A 103 -2.67 11.43 -21.43
CA ALA A 103 -3.45 10.26 -21.04
C ALA A 103 -3.35 9.96 -19.53
N THR A 104 -4.35 9.25 -19.04
CA THR A 104 -4.42 8.75 -17.66
C THR A 104 -4.69 7.25 -17.68
N ILE A 105 -3.96 6.49 -16.88
CA ILE A 105 -4.20 5.06 -16.68
C ILE A 105 -4.56 4.88 -15.20
N PRO A 106 -5.84 4.75 -14.87
CA PRO A 106 -6.27 4.56 -13.49
C PRO A 106 -5.98 3.13 -13.00
N ALA A 107 -6.16 2.92 -11.69
CA ALA A 107 -6.12 1.61 -11.06
C ALA A 107 -4.91 0.76 -11.46
N VAL A 108 -3.71 1.34 -11.33
CA VAL A 108 -2.46 0.63 -11.52
C VAL A 108 -1.90 0.13 -10.20
N LYS A 109 -0.97 -0.81 -10.28
CA LYS A 109 -0.22 -1.32 -9.14
C LYS A 109 1.21 -1.62 -9.56
N ARG A 110 2.18 -1.00 -8.88
CA ARG A 110 3.59 -1.31 -9.12
C ARG A 110 3.90 -2.79 -8.79
N PHE A 111 4.52 -3.51 -9.71
CA PHE A 111 5.00 -4.89 -9.52
C PHE A 111 6.54 -4.92 -9.41
N GLY A 112 7.08 -5.86 -8.62
CA GLY A 112 8.53 -6.04 -8.43
C GLY A 112 9.19 -5.24 -7.30
N ALA A 113 8.47 -4.31 -6.64
CA ALA A 113 8.96 -3.62 -5.44
C ALA A 113 8.43 -4.28 -4.16
N ALA A 114 9.28 -4.47 -3.14
CA ALA A 114 8.84 -4.85 -1.80
C ALA A 114 7.86 -3.79 -1.29
N ARG A 115 6.65 -4.19 -0.91
CA ARG A 115 5.56 -3.25 -0.58
C ARG A 115 5.53 -2.81 0.88
N SER A 116 6.36 -3.39 1.74
CA SER A 116 6.35 -3.10 3.17
C SER A 116 7.76 -3.07 3.74
N ASN A 117 8.12 -1.95 4.36
CA ASN A 117 9.21 -1.91 5.34
C ASN A 117 8.56 -1.86 6.72
N GLY A 118 8.73 -2.91 7.51
CA GLY A 118 8.13 -3.02 8.83
C GLY A 118 9.06 -3.72 9.80
N VAL A 119 10.23 -3.13 10.07
CA VAL A 119 11.14 -3.65 11.11
C VAL A 119 11.04 -2.83 12.41
N MET A 120 10.76 -1.52 12.36
CA MET A 120 10.42 -0.71 13.54
C MET A 120 9.52 0.48 13.14
N GLY A 121 8.20 0.37 13.38
CA GLY A 121 7.21 1.41 13.09
C GLY A 121 5.88 0.86 12.59
N ALA A 122 4.85 1.71 12.46
CA ALA A 122 3.61 1.34 11.79
C ALA A 122 3.92 0.93 10.34
N PRO A 123 3.48 -0.26 9.88
CA PRO A 123 3.83 -0.76 8.55
C PRO A 123 3.26 0.17 7.47
N LYS A 124 4.14 0.70 6.60
CA LYS A 124 3.80 1.64 5.52
C LYS A 124 4.00 1.00 4.16
N VAL A 125 3.18 1.42 3.20
CA VAL A 125 3.31 1.03 1.80
C VAL A 125 4.38 1.90 1.13
N ILE A 126 5.46 1.28 0.63
CA ILE A 126 6.60 2.00 0.03
C ILE A 126 6.23 2.65 -1.32
N ALA A 127 5.33 2.01 -2.07
CA ALA A 127 4.85 2.49 -3.37
C ALA A 127 3.31 2.47 -3.40
N PRO A 128 2.64 3.51 -2.85
CA PRO A 128 1.18 3.61 -2.81
C PRO A 128 0.59 4.10 -4.15
N GLU A 129 1.41 4.18 -5.20
CA GLU A 129 1.03 4.59 -6.56
C GLU A 129 -0.12 3.71 -7.07
N ASN A 130 -1.22 4.35 -7.45
CA ASN A 130 -2.46 3.70 -7.89
C ASN A 130 -3.03 4.25 -9.22
N ALA A 131 -2.38 5.24 -9.81
CA ALA A 131 -2.65 5.76 -11.15
C ALA A 131 -1.33 6.10 -11.87
N LEU A 132 -1.33 6.05 -13.20
CA LEU A 132 -0.28 6.67 -14.04
C LEU A 132 -0.87 7.85 -14.80
N ILE A 133 -0.07 8.88 -14.93
CA ILE A 133 -0.33 10.01 -15.79
C ILE A 133 0.78 10.08 -16.84
N ILE A 134 0.37 10.23 -18.09
CA ILE A 134 1.27 10.40 -19.23
C ILE A 134 1.03 11.80 -19.79
N THR A 135 2.09 12.59 -19.85
CA THR A 135 2.11 13.90 -20.50
C THR A 135 2.84 13.81 -21.83
N ASN A 136 2.83 14.90 -22.59
CA ASN A 136 3.67 15.05 -23.78
C ASN A 136 5.19 15.05 -23.48
N LYS A 137 5.59 15.08 -22.20
CA LYS A 137 7.00 15.20 -21.78
C LYS A 137 7.47 14.12 -20.81
N ALA A 138 6.60 13.56 -19.98
CA ALA A 138 6.99 12.66 -18.91
C ALA A 138 5.91 11.64 -18.55
N ILE A 139 6.36 10.60 -17.84
CA ILE A 139 5.49 9.61 -17.21
C ILE A 139 5.55 9.82 -15.69
N TRP A 140 4.38 10.01 -15.09
CA TRP A 140 4.19 10.24 -13.67
C TRP A 140 3.44 9.08 -13.04
N ALA A 141 3.89 8.63 -11.88
CA ALA A 141 3.11 7.77 -11.01
C ALA A 141 2.39 8.61 -9.97
N LEU A 142 1.10 8.37 -9.78
CA LEU A 142 0.23 9.16 -8.92
C LEU A 142 -0.48 8.26 -7.90
N THR A 143 -0.70 8.80 -6.72
CA THR A 143 -1.53 8.21 -5.65
C THR A 143 -2.78 9.04 -5.45
N VAL A 144 -3.90 8.59 -6.03
CA VAL A 144 -5.24 9.12 -5.76
C VAL A 144 -5.51 9.01 -4.25
N PRO A 145 -5.84 10.12 -3.57
CA PRO A 145 -6.01 10.14 -2.12
C PRO A 145 -7.29 9.39 -1.72
N LEU A 146 -7.13 8.12 -1.35
CA LEU A 146 -8.16 7.30 -0.73
C LEU A 146 -7.78 6.99 0.73
N GLN A 147 -8.78 6.73 1.57
CA GLN A 147 -8.54 6.43 2.98
C GLN A 147 -7.62 5.23 3.14
N GLY A 148 -6.51 5.41 3.84
CA GLY A 148 -5.55 4.36 4.15
C GLY A 148 -4.76 3.80 2.96
N VAL A 149 -4.76 4.45 1.79
CA VAL A 149 -4.06 3.95 0.57
C VAL A 149 -2.57 3.64 0.78
N ASP A 150 -1.93 4.30 1.72
CA ASP A 150 -0.51 4.17 2.09
C ASP A 150 -0.27 3.36 3.38
N LYS A 151 -1.31 2.72 3.93
CA LYS A 151 -1.29 2.06 5.24
C LYS A 151 -1.49 0.56 5.15
N ILE A 152 -0.89 -0.15 6.10
CA ILE A 152 -1.13 -1.56 6.34
C ILE A 152 -1.94 -1.68 7.64
N ILE A 153 -3.15 -2.24 7.55
CA ILE A 153 -4.07 -2.41 8.69
C ILE A 153 -4.20 -3.91 8.96
N GLY A 154 -3.87 -4.34 10.18
CA GLY A 154 -3.99 -5.76 10.56
C GLY A 154 -3.19 -6.72 9.67
N GLY A 155 -2.06 -6.26 9.12
CA GLY A 155 -1.25 -7.02 8.15
C GLY A 155 -1.76 -6.97 6.70
N THR A 156 -2.83 -6.23 6.42
CA THR A 156 -3.40 -6.07 5.08
C THR A 156 -2.96 -4.74 4.45
N ASP A 157 -2.31 -4.81 3.28
CA ASP A 157 -2.01 -3.65 2.42
C ASP A 157 -3.33 -3.10 1.83
N MET A 158 -3.78 -1.96 2.33
CA MET A 158 -5.03 -1.33 1.92
C MET A 158 -4.99 -0.86 0.47
N GLY A 159 -3.86 -0.31 -0.01
CA GLY A 159 -3.71 0.10 -1.40
C GLY A 159 -3.83 -1.09 -2.35
N LYS A 160 -3.26 -2.26 -2.00
CA LYS A 160 -3.49 -3.52 -2.74
C LYS A 160 -4.97 -3.91 -2.74
N TRP A 161 -5.63 -3.81 -1.60
CA TRP A 161 -7.02 -4.25 -1.46
C TRP A 161 -7.99 -3.34 -2.22
N GLN A 162 -7.76 -2.03 -2.16
CA GLN A 162 -8.49 -1.03 -2.95
C GLN A 162 -8.30 -1.27 -4.45
N TRP A 163 -7.08 -1.57 -4.90
CA TRP A 163 -6.82 -1.94 -6.29
C TRP A 163 -7.59 -3.20 -6.73
N MET A 164 -7.78 -4.18 -5.84
CA MET A 164 -8.52 -5.41 -6.17
C MET A 164 -10.04 -5.23 -6.17
N SER A 165 -10.57 -4.50 -5.18
CA SER A 165 -12.00 -4.54 -4.82
C SER A 165 -12.71 -3.17 -4.87
N ALA A 166 -11.97 -2.06 -4.91
CA ALA A 166 -12.51 -0.70 -4.96
C ALA A 166 -11.82 0.14 -6.06
N TYR A 167 -11.50 -0.49 -7.18
CA TYR A 167 -10.79 0.15 -8.29
C TYR A 167 -11.62 1.27 -8.93
N GLU A 168 -12.95 1.17 -8.90
CA GLU A 168 -13.87 2.23 -9.35
C GLU A 168 -13.71 3.52 -8.54
N ASP A 169 -13.42 3.43 -7.23
CA ASP A 169 -13.17 4.62 -6.41
C ASP A 169 -11.87 5.32 -6.84
N ILE A 170 -10.85 4.56 -7.27
CA ILE A 170 -9.61 5.10 -7.84
C ILE A 170 -9.90 5.81 -9.16
N ILE A 171 -10.67 5.17 -10.05
CA ILE A 171 -11.06 5.73 -11.36
C ILE A 171 -11.85 7.03 -11.17
N ASN A 172 -12.90 6.99 -10.34
CA ASN A 172 -13.77 8.13 -10.09
C ASN A 172 -13.03 9.27 -9.39
N GLY A 173 -12.15 8.95 -8.44
CA GLY A 173 -11.29 9.92 -7.78
C GLY A 173 -10.33 10.61 -8.74
N LEU A 174 -9.64 9.83 -9.59
CA LEU A 174 -8.74 10.36 -10.60
C LEU A 174 -9.46 11.26 -11.62
N ASN A 175 -10.58 10.78 -12.17
CA ASN A 175 -11.38 11.53 -13.13
C ASN A 175 -11.88 12.85 -12.54
N ARG A 176 -12.31 12.83 -11.27
CA ARG A 176 -12.71 14.05 -10.56
C ARG A 176 -11.55 15.01 -10.39
N MET A 177 -10.37 14.54 -9.98
CA MET A 177 -9.19 15.39 -9.83
C MET A 177 -8.81 16.05 -11.16
N VAL A 178 -8.70 15.26 -12.22
CA VAL A 178 -8.30 15.72 -13.56
C VAL A 178 -9.32 16.68 -14.18
N SER A 179 -10.61 16.51 -13.90
CA SER A 179 -11.66 17.39 -14.45
C SER A 179 -11.89 18.67 -13.65
N SER A 180 -11.51 18.71 -12.37
CA SER A 180 -11.84 19.85 -11.48
C SER A 180 -10.64 20.69 -11.07
N LEU A 181 -9.42 20.19 -11.25
CA LEU A 181 -8.20 20.85 -10.80
C LEU A 181 -7.26 21.11 -11.98
N PRO A 182 -6.48 22.20 -11.94
CA PRO A 182 -5.38 22.37 -12.88
C PRO A 182 -4.34 21.26 -12.68
N PHE A 183 -3.60 20.93 -13.74
CA PHE A 183 -2.71 19.78 -13.77
C PHE A 183 -1.67 19.78 -12.63
N GLU A 184 -1.09 20.92 -12.31
CA GLU A 184 -0.15 21.06 -11.18
C GLU A 184 -0.78 20.66 -9.84
N GLU A 185 -2.04 21.06 -9.59
CA GLU A 185 -2.75 20.69 -8.37
C GLU A 185 -3.13 19.21 -8.34
N VAL A 186 -3.39 18.60 -9.51
CA VAL A 186 -3.56 17.14 -9.62
C VAL A 186 -2.29 16.42 -9.18
N LEU A 187 -1.12 16.88 -9.66
CA LEU A 187 0.17 16.29 -9.29
C LEU A 187 0.47 16.46 -7.79
N LYS A 188 0.21 17.65 -7.22
CA LYS A 188 0.39 17.92 -5.78
C LYS A 188 -0.53 17.05 -4.92
N GLN A 189 -1.84 17.09 -5.16
CA GLN A 189 -2.81 16.33 -4.36
C GLN A 189 -2.63 14.83 -4.52
N GLY A 190 -2.21 14.40 -5.70
CA GLY A 190 -1.93 13.00 -6.00
C GLY A 190 -0.57 12.51 -5.52
N ARG A 191 0.24 13.33 -4.84
CA ARG A 191 1.61 12.98 -4.43
C ARG A 191 2.41 12.38 -5.59
N ALA A 192 2.31 13.02 -6.76
CA ALA A 192 2.83 12.47 -7.99
C ALA A 192 4.36 12.41 -7.96
N LYS A 193 4.90 11.31 -8.49
CA LYS A 193 6.32 11.07 -8.63
C LYS A 193 6.67 10.92 -10.10
N ARG A 194 7.58 11.77 -10.59
CA ARG A 194 8.11 11.64 -11.95
C ARG A 194 8.92 10.35 -12.03
N LEU A 195 8.53 9.44 -12.92
CA LEU A 195 9.26 8.20 -13.15
C LEU A 195 10.44 8.44 -14.09
N MET A 196 10.15 9.12 -15.20
CA MET A 196 11.11 9.47 -16.25
C MET A 196 10.50 10.52 -17.18
N LYS A 197 11.35 11.24 -17.89
CA LYS A 197 10.94 11.98 -19.09
C LYS A 197 10.76 11.01 -20.26
N LEU A 198 9.93 11.37 -21.24
CA LEU A 198 9.72 10.55 -22.44
C LEU A 198 11.00 10.41 -23.25
N GLU A 199 11.86 11.42 -23.26
CA GLU A 199 13.19 11.39 -23.91
C GLU A 199 14.12 10.35 -23.26
N GLU A 200 13.89 10.00 -21.99
CA GLU A 200 14.68 9.01 -21.26
C GLU A 200 14.11 7.60 -21.38
N LEU A 201 12.92 7.44 -22.00
CA LEU A 201 12.27 6.16 -22.19
C LEU A 201 13.00 5.38 -23.28
N GLN A 202 13.71 4.33 -22.88
CA GLN A 202 14.42 3.46 -23.81
C GLN A 202 13.49 2.43 -24.44
N SER A 203 12.58 1.84 -23.66
CA SER A 203 11.57 0.91 -24.17
C SER A 203 10.37 0.81 -23.23
N ALA A 204 9.20 0.58 -23.82
CA ALA A 204 7.98 0.20 -23.11
C ALA A 204 7.52 -1.17 -23.61
N LYS A 205 7.18 -2.08 -22.70
CA LYS A 205 6.75 -3.45 -23.01
C LYS A 205 5.44 -3.77 -22.32
N ALA A 206 4.53 -4.38 -23.06
CA ALA A 206 3.31 -4.96 -22.51
C ALA A 206 3.57 -6.42 -22.11
N LEU A 207 2.96 -6.83 -21.00
CA LEU A 207 2.98 -8.18 -20.45
C LEU A 207 1.51 -8.65 -20.40
N PRO A 208 1.00 -9.27 -21.49
CA PRO A 208 -0.43 -9.52 -21.66
C PRO A 208 -1.03 -10.42 -20.58
N TYR A 209 -0.29 -11.46 -20.16
CA TYR A 209 -0.77 -12.43 -19.17
C TYR A 209 -1.02 -11.83 -17.79
N THR A 210 -0.38 -10.71 -17.47
CA THR A 210 -0.51 -10.05 -16.17
C THR A 210 -1.11 -8.64 -16.27
N TYR A 211 -1.63 -8.29 -17.46
CA TYR A 211 -2.09 -6.94 -17.82
C TYR A 211 -1.15 -5.86 -17.31
N ALA A 212 0.15 -6.02 -17.56
CA ALA A 212 1.17 -5.16 -16.98
C ALA A 212 2.00 -4.45 -18.05
N ILE A 213 2.45 -3.24 -17.73
CA ILE A 213 3.34 -2.45 -18.58
C ILE A 213 4.65 -2.24 -17.84
N SER A 214 5.75 -2.44 -18.55
CA SER A 214 7.10 -2.22 -18.06
C SER A 214 7.77 -1.14 -18.86
N PHE A 215 8.33 -0.14 -18.17
CA PHE A 215 9.14 0.92 -18.72
C PHE A 215 10.61 0.67 -18.37
N ALA A 216 11.50 0.81 -19.35
CA ALA A 216 12.94 0.84 -19.14
C ALA A 216 13.46 2.24 -19.46
N ARG A 217 14.17 2.84 -18.50
CA ARG A 217 14.83 4.13 -18.65
C ARG A 217 16.25 3.92 -19.19
N ALA A 218 16.79 4.93 -19.88
CA ALA A 218 18.15 4.89 -20.44
C ALA A 218 19.26 4.63 -19.40
N ASP A 219 19.03 4.95 -18.13
CA ASP A 219 19.95 4.68 -17.01
C ASP A 219 19.90 3.21 -16.51
N GLY A 220 19.11 2.35 -17.18
CA GLY A 220 18.93 0.94 -16.82
C GLY A 220 17.85 0.69 -15.76
N LYS A 221 17.24 1.72 -15.17
CA LYS A 221 16.14 1.54 -14.20
C LYS A 221 14.89 1.04 -14.91
N LYS A 222 14.19 0.11 -14.25
CA LYS A 222 12.94 -0.49 -14.75
C LYS A 222 11.79 -0.21 -13.80
N PHE A 223 10.64 0.14 -14.36
CA PHE A 223 9.41 0.40 -13.63
C PHE A 223 8.29 -0.44 -14.22
N GLY A 224 7.62 -1.24 -13.39
CA GLY A 224 6.56 -2.13 -13.82
C GLY A 224 5.23 -1.83 -13.13
N TYR A 225 4.14 -1.73 -13.88
CA TYR A 225 2.80 -1.48 -13.38
C TYR A 225 1.78 -2.48 -13.93
N SER A 226 1.09 -3.19 -13.06
CA SER A 226 -0.09 -3.99 -13.39
C SER A 226 -1.32 -3.10 -13.46
N ILE A 227 -2.13 -3.26 -14.50
CA ILE A 227 -3.35 -2.52 -14.75
C ILE A 227 -4.53 -3.43 -14.40
N ARG A 228 -5.55 -2.88 -13.74
CA ARG A 228 -6.67 -3.70 -13.25
C ARG A 228 -7.63 -4.14 -14.36
N LEU A 229 -7.93 -3.23 -15.28
CA LEU A 229 -8.92 -3.39 -16.35
C LEU A 229 -8.24 -3.65 -17.69
N GLN A 230 -8.84 -4.52 -18.49
CA GLN A 230 -8.32 -4.85 -19.81
C GLN A 230 -8.44 -3.66 -20.77
N GLU A 231 -9.52 -2.90 -20.68
CA GLU A 231 -9.75 -1.71 -21.51
C GLU A 231 -8.68 -0.64 -21.26
N ASP A 232 -8.30 -0.44 -20.00
CA ASP A 232 -7.21 0.46 -19.62
C ASP A 232 -5.85 -0.03 -20.13
N PHE A 233 -5.63 -1.35 -20.12
CA PHE A 233 -4.42 -1.96 -20.64
C PHE A 233 -4.29 -1.77 -22.15
N GLU A 234 -5.35 -2.03 -22.92
CA GLU A 234 -5.34 -1.82 -24.37
C GLU A 234 -5.20 -0.34 -24.73
N ARG A 235 -5.88 0.56 -24.00
CA ARG A 235 -5.69 2.01 -24.17
C ARG A 235 -4.23 2.41 -23.94
N ALA A 236 -3.64 1.91 -22.85
CA ALA A 236 -2.25 2.20 -22.52
C ALA A 236 -1.27 1.70 -23.59
N LYS A 237 -1.51 0.52 -24.19
CA LYS A 237 -0.73 0.02 -25.32
C LYS A 237 -0.75 0.99 -26.50
N VAL A 238 -1.94 1.48 -26.87
CA VAL A 238 -2.11 2.43 -27.98
C VAL A 238 -1.35 3.73 -27.71
N PHE A 239 -1.51 4.30 -26.52
CA PHE A 239 -0.83 5.56 -26.17
C PHE A 239 0.70 5.44 -26.11
N LEU A 240 1.20 4.29 -25.67
CA LEU A 240 2.64 4.04 -25.53
C LEU A 240 3.27 3.46 -26.81
N GLY A 241 2.50 3.27 -27.88
CA GLY A 241 2.97 2.70 -29.13
C GLY A 241 3.45 1.26 -29.02
N ILE A 242 2.91 0.50 -28.05
CA ILE A 242 3.31 -0.89 -27.80
C ILE A 242 2.43 -1.82 -28.64
N GLN A 243 3.05 -2.57 -29.56
CA GLN A 243 2.38 -3.58 -30.37
C GLN A 243 2.06 -4.84 -29.53
#